data_AF-A0A958AJL7-F1
#
_entry.id   AF-A0A958AJL7-F1
#
_cell.length_a   1.000
_cell.length_b   1.000
_cell.length_c   1.000
_cell.angle_alpha   90.00
_cell.angle_beta   90.00
_cell.angle_gamma   90.00
#
_symmetry.space_group_name_H-M   'P 1'
#
loop_
_entity.id
_entity.type
_entity.pdbx_description
1 polymer ?
#
loop_
_entity_poly.entity_id
_entity_poly.type
_entity_poly.pdbx_seq_one_letter_code
_entity_poly.pdbx_strand_id
1 'polypeptide(L)'
;MLTEEQVHAYHRDGYVIVRGLFDAEEIDLLHRTAVADRRLDQQSFGRADGEGGTVRLSLWNHPGNGIYGMFARCNRTVDAMEQLLEGEVYHYHSKMILKDAKVGGAWTWHQDYGYWYENNVLYPLMSSMSIAVDPATRENG
;
A
#
# COMPACT_ATOMS: atom_id res chain seq x y z
N MET A 1 17.62 1.74 4.94
CA MET A 1 17.43 1.41 6.37
C MET A 1 16.78 2.57 7.06
N LEU A 2 15.81 2.30 7.93
CA LEU A 2 15.13 3.31 8.74
C LEU A 2 16.04 3.77 9.88
N THR A 3 15.90 5.02 10.30
CA THR A 3 16.60 5.51 11.51
C THR A 3 15.98 4.92 12.77
N GLU A 4 16.74 4.86 13.86
CA GLU A 4 16.19 4.43 15.17
C GLU A 4 14.98 5.28 15.59
N GLU A 5 15.03 6.59 15.32
CA GLU A 5 13.91 7.50 15.58
C GLU A 5 12.65 7.10 14.79
N GLN A 6 12.80 6.71 13.52
CA GLN A 6 11.69 6.23 12.69
C GLN A 6 11.10 4.92 13.21
N VAL A 7 11.95 3.98 13.63
CA VAL A 7 11.53 2.71 14.23
C VAL A 7 10.77 2.97 15.54
N HIS A 8 11.31 3.81 16.43
CA HIS A 8 10.64 4.18 17.67
C HIS A 8 9.31 4.91 17.43
N ALA A 9 9.24 5.80 16.43
CA ALA A 9 7.99 6.47 16.06
C ALA A 9 6.93 5.45 15.59
N TYR A 10 7.33 4.46 14.78
CA TYR A 10 6.43 3.39 14.35
C TYR A 10 5.86 2.59 15.53
N HIS A 11 6.69 2.14 16.47
CA HIS A 11 6.21 1.37 17.63
C HIS A 11 5.36 2.20 18.59
N ARG A 12 5.59 3.51 18.70
CA ARG A 12 4.82 4.42 19.57
C ARG A 12 3.48 4.81 18.95
N ASP A 13 3.49 5.20 17.67
CA ASP A 13 2.36 5.87 17.01
C ASP A 13 1.56 4.93 16.10
N GLY A 14 2.08 3.72 15.83
CA GLY A 14 1.47 2.73 14.93
C GLY A 14 1.73 3.00 13.44
N TYR A 15 2.50 4.04 13.10
CA TYR A 15 2.90 4.36 11.73
C TYR A 15 4.18 5.21 11.69
N VAL A 16 4.83 5.25 10.52
CA VAL A 16 5.93 6.18 10.24
C VAL A 16 5.89 6.62 8.77
N ILE A 17 6.19 7.89 8.50
CA ILE A 17 6.29 8.41 7.13
C ILE A 17 7.76 8.50 6.73
N VAL A 18 8.13 7.76 5.68
CA VAL A 18 9.48 7.75 5.12
C VAL A 18 9.46 8.48 3.79
N ARG A 19 10.01 9.70 3.77
CA ARG A 19 10.10 10.50 2.53
C ARG A 19 11.29 10.04 1.71
N GLY A 20 11.11 9.91 0.40
CA GLY A 20 12.19 9.54 -0.52
C GLY A 20 12.69 8.11 -0.34
N LEU A 21 11.84 7.17 0.13
CA LEU A 21 12.18 5.74 0.11
C LEU A 21 12.42 5.28 -1.33
N PHE A 22 11.59 5.77 -2.25
CA PHE A 22 11.76 5.69 -3.69
C PHE A 22 11.97 7.09 -4.26
N ASP A 23 12.77 7.19 -5.30
CA ASP A 23 13.01 8.47 -5.96
C ASP A 23 11.88 8.84 -6.95
N ALA A 24 11.97 10.04 -7.52
CA ALA A 24 10.95 10.56 -8.42
C ALA A 24 10.85 9.78 -9.74
N GLU A 25 11.95 9.22 -10.25
CA GLU A 25 11.95 8.46 -11.51
C GLU A 25 11.28 7.10 -11.31
N GLU A 26 11.56 6.46 -10.17
CA GLU A 26 10.93 5.20 -9.78
C GLU A 26 9.43 5.36 -9.58
N ILE A 27 9.01 6.41 -8.86
CA ILE A 27 7.59 6.70 -8.65
C ILE A 27 6.90 7.08 -9.96
N ASP A 28 7.53 7.86 -10.84
CA ASP A 28 6.97 8.18 -12.16
C ASP A 28 6.78 6.92 -13.02
N LEU A 29 7.74 5.99 -12.99
CA LEU A 29 7.62 4.72 -13.71
C LEU A 29 6.45 3.88 -13.16
N LEU A 30 6.30 3.82 -11.84
CA LEU A 30 5.18 3.13 -11.19
C LEU A 30 3.84 3.78 -11.57
N HIS A 31 3.76 5.11 -11.53
CA HIS A 31 2.59 5.88 -11.93
C HIS A 31 2.21 5.63 -13.39
N ARG A 32 3.14 5.81 -14.34
CA ARG A 32 2.87 5.57 -15.76
C ARG A 32 2.43 4.14 -16.05
N THR A 33 3.02 3.17 -15.35
CA THR A 33 2.61 1.76 -15.49
C THR A 33 1.19 1.54 -14.95
N ALA A 34 0.86 2.09 -13.78
CA ALA A 34 -0.48 2.01 -13.20
C ALA A 34 -1.56 2.63 -14.10
N VAL A 35 -1.28 3.77 -14.73
CA VAL A 35 -2.21 4.42 -15.67
C VAL A 35 -2.37 3.62 -16.97
N ALA A 36 -1.30 2.96 -17.45
CA ALA A 36 -1.32 2.21 -18.69
C ALA A 36 -1.83 0.76 -18.55
N ASP A 37 -1.86 0.20 -17.33
CA ASP A 37 -2.21 -1.20 -17.09
C ASP A 37 -3.72 -1.45 -17.20
N ARG A 38 -4.15 -1.74 -18.44
CA ARG A 38 -5.53 -2.13 -18.77
C ARG A 38 -5.97 -3.43 -18.10
N ARG A 39 -5.05 -4.29 -17.64
CA ARG A 39 -5.40 -5.52 -16.93
C ARG A 39 -5.74 -5.20 -15.48
N LEU A 40 -4.96 -4.34 -14.84
CA LEU A 40 -5.26 -3.81 -13.52
C LEU A 40 -6.60 -3.05 -13.54
N ASP A 41 -6.86 -2.31 -14.63
CA ASP A 41 -8.12 -1.63 -14.91
C ASP A 41 -9.32 -2.62 -14.98
N GLN A 42 -9.18 -3.71 -15.76
CA GLN A 42 -10.22 -4.74 -15.93
C GLN A 42 -10.43 -5.62 -14.68
N GLN A 43 -9.40 -5.84 -13.88
CA GLN A 43 -9.47 -6.62 -12.64
C GLN A 43 -9.92 -5.78 -11.45
N SER A 44 -10.01 -4.46 -11.60
CA SER A 44 -10.51 -3.59 -10.56
C SER A 44 -12.01 -3.83 -10.35
N PHE A 45 -12.43 -3.92 -9.08
CA PHE A 45 -13.83 -3.88 -8.74
C PHE A 45 -14.15 -2.53 -8.09
N GLY A 46 -15.34 -2.01 -8.40
CA GLY A 46 -15.85 -0.81 -7.75
C GLY A 46 -16.23 -1.16 -6.32
N ARG A 47 -15.60 -0.49 -5.34
CA ARG A 47 -16.06 -0.51 -3.96
C ARG A 47 -16.82 0.78 -3.69
N ALA A 48 -18.09 0.64 -3.30
CA ALA A 48 -18.87 1.75 -2.78
C ALA A 48 -18.22 2.25 -1.50
N ASP A 49 -18.05 3.56 -1.41
CA ASP A 49 -17.42 4.26 -0.28
C ASP A 49 -18.37 4.50 0.90
N GLY A 50 -19.67 4.28 0.71
CA GLY A 50 -20.71 4.60 1.70
C GLY A 50 -21.19 6.05 1.69
N GLU A 51 -20.58 6.93 0.88
CA GLU A 51 -20.93 8.36 0.73
C GLU A 51 -21.41 8.72 -0.70
N GLY A 52 -21.46 7.73 -1.61
CA GLY A 52 -21.99 7.87 -2.97
C GLY A 52 -20.92 7.85 -4.06
N GLY A 53 -19.64 7.78 -3.70
CA GLY A 53 -18.51 7.58 -4.60
C GLY A 53 -18.17 6.10 -4.83
N THR A 54 -17.40 5.85 -5.88
CA THR A 54 -16.83 4.52 -6.16
C THR A 54 -15.33 4.64 -6.24
N VAL A 55 -14.61 3.79 -5.52
CA VAL A 55 -13.16 3.67 -5.66
C VAL A 55 -12.83 2.37 -6.36
N ARG A 56 -11.82 2.43 -7.22
CA ARG A 56 -11.37 1.28 -7.99
C ARG A 56 -10.22 0.62 -7.26
N LEU A 57 -10.41 -0.65 -6.91
CA LEU A 57 -9.45 -1.43 -6.15
C LEU A 57 -9.06 -2.67 -6.95
N SER A 58 -7.75 -2.83 -7.17
CA SER A 58 -7.18 -4.08 -7.67
C SER A 58 -6.36 -4.71 -6.55
N LEU A 59 -6.65 -5.98 -6.23
CA LEU A 59 -6.06 -6.70 -5.10
C LEU A 59 -5.53 -8.06 -5.56
N TRP A 60 -4.34 -8.43 -5.11
CA TRP A 60 -3.72 -9.71 -5.46
C TRP A 60 -2.72 -10.17 -4.39
N ASN A 61 -2.53 -11.49 -4.28
CA ASN A 61 -1.75 -12.09 -3.19
C ASN A 61 -0.31 -12.47 -3.60
N HIS A 62 0.01 -12.38 -4.89
CA HIS A 62 1.34 -12.72 -5.39
C HIS A 62 2.02 -11.52 -6.05
N PRO A 63 3.23 -11.14 -5.64
CA PRO A 63 3.88 -9.94 -6.15
C PRO A 63 4.10 -10.00 -7.68
N GLY A 64 4.36 -11.20 -8.21
CA GLY A 64 4.62 -11.39 -9.65
C GLY A 64 5.96 -10.78 -10.09
N ASN A 65 6.20 -10.77 -11.40
CA ASN A 65 7.45 -10.28 -12.00
C ASN A 65 7.32 -8.91 -12.67
N GLY A 66 6.17 -8.24 -12.55
CA GLY A 66 5.96 -6.88 -13.02
C GLY A 66 6.46 -5.83 -12.03
N ILE A 67 6.29 -4.56 -12.37
CA ILE A 67 6.78 -3.44 -11.56
C ILE A 67 6.26 -3.47 -10.12
N TYR A 68 4.99 -3.80 -9.89
CA TYR A 68 4.41 -3.87 -8.56
C TYR A 68 5.12 -4.90 -7.68
N GLY A 69 5.43 -6.06 -8.26
CA GLY A 69 6.17 -7.11 -7.59
C GLY A 69 7.63 -6.79 -7.34
N MET A 70 8.23 -5.93 -8.16
CA MET A 70 9.58 -5.40 -7.92
C MET A 70 9.59 -4.44 -6.74
N PHE A 71 8.65 -3.49 -6.68
CA PHE A 71 8.51 -2.58 -5.53
C PHE A 71 8.25 -3.36 -4.24
N ALA A 72 7.30 -4.31 -4.27
CA ALA A 72 6.92 -5.10 -3.09
C ALA A 72 8.04 -6.00 -2.54
N ARG A 73 9.05 -6.35 -3.35
CA ARG A 73 10.12 -7.30 -2.99
C ARG A 73 11.53 -6.72 -3.02
N CYS A 74 11.69 -5.43 -3.32
CA CYS A 74 13.01 -4.83 -3.35
C CYS A 74 13.58 -4.71 -1.92
N ASN A 75 14.91 -4.72 -1.80
CA ASN A 75 15.59 -4.66 -0.50
C ASN A 75 15.12 -3.47 0.34
N ARG A 76 14.91 -2.28 -0.26
CA ARG A 76 14.42 -1.12 0.50
C ARG A 76 13.08 -1.37 1.20
N THR A 77 12.18 -2.14 0.59
CA THR A 77 10.90 -2.51 1.19
C THR A 77 11.08 -3.64 2.19
N VAL A 78 11.75 -4.72 1.80
CA VAL A 78 11.94 -5.90 2.67
C VAL A 78 12.72 -5.52 3.92
N ASP A 79 13.90 -4.91 3.77
CA ASP A 79 14.76 -4.54 4.89
C ASP A 79 14.05 -3.56 5.85
N ALA A 80 13.25 -2.61 5.33
CA ALA A 80 12.48 -1.70 6.17
C ALA A 80 11.39 -2.44 6.96
N MET A 81 10.71 -3.40 6.35
CA MET A 81 9.65 -4.17 7.00
C MET A 81 10.21 -5.17 8.01
N GLU A 82 11.32 -5.84 7.69
CA GLU A 82 12.03 -6.70 8.64
C GLU A 82 12.54 -5.91 9.85
N GLN A 83 13.04 -4.69 9.62
CA GLN A 83 13.45 -3.80 10.71
C GLN A 83 12.29 -3.40 11.62
N LEU A 84 11.08 -3.17 11.08
CA LEU A 84 9.89 -2.79 11.86
C LEU A 84 9.20 -3.98 12.56
N LEU A 85 9.27 -5.18 11.97
CA LEU A 85 8.62 -6.39 12.47
C LEU A 85 9.57 -7.33 13.23
N GLU A 86 10.86 -6.97 13.30
CA GLU A 86 11.91 -7.69 14.02
C GLU A 86 12.06 -9.17 13.59
N GLY A 87 11.96 -9.43 12.29
CA GLY A 87 12.08 -10.78 11.75
C GLY A 87 11.88 -10.85 10.24
N GLU A 88 12.05 -12.05 9.68
CA GLU A 88 11.82 -12.31 8.25
C GLU A 88 10.37 -12.02 7.88
N VAL A 89 10.18 -11.33 6.75
CA VAL A 89 8.85 -10.97 6.24
C VAL A 89 8.54 -11.69 4.94
N TYR A 90 7.26 -11.91 4.69
CA TYR A 90 6.78 -12.34 3.39
C TYR A 90 5.66 -11.42 2.91
N HIS A 91 5.45 -11.40 1.59
CA HIS A 91 4.37 -10.64 1.00
C HIS A 91 3.02 -11.35 1.22
N TYR A 92 2.12 -10.72 1.96
CA TYR A 92 0.76 -11.22 2.16
C TYR A 92 -0.17 -10.86 0.98
N HIS A 93 -0.32 -9.56 0.68
CA HIS A 93 -1.00 -9.10 -0.53
C HIS A 93 -0.57 -7.69 -0.91
N SER A 94 -0.91 -7.31 -2.14
CA SER A 94 -0.80 -5.96 -2.66
C SER A 94 -2.17 -5.45 -3.07
N LYS A 95 -2.33 -4.13 -2.98
CA LYS A 95 -3.51 -3.42 -3.46
C LYS A 95 -3.05 -2.19 -4.24
N MET A 96 -3.69 -1.91 -5.37
CA MET A 96 -3.60 -0.60 -6.02
C MET A 96 -4.94 0.11 -5.86
N ILE A 97 -4.91 1.30 -5.26
CA ILE A 97 -6.09 2.12 -5.01
C ILE A 97 -6.08 3.26 -6.02
N LEU A 98 -7.00 3.22 -6.97
CA LEU A 98 -7.16 4.26 -7.99
C LEU A 98 -8.36 5.13 -7.61
N LYS A 99 -8.06 6.35 -7.14
CA LYS A 99 -9.07 7.36 -6.83
C LYS A 99 -9.17 8.35 -7.98
N ASP A 100 -10.26 8.28 -8.74
CA ASP A 100 -10.52 9.25 -9.80
C ASP A 100 -10.83 10.63 -9.20
N ALA A 101 -10.26 11.68 -9.81
CA ALA A 101 -10.44 13.04 -9.33
C ALA A 101 -11.93 13.41 -9.23
N LYS A 102 -12.35 13.92 -8.07
CA LYS A 102 -13.71 14.43 -7.78
C LYS A 102 -14.85 13.38 -7.83
N VAL A 103 -14.54 12.14 -8.15
CA VAL A 103 -15.48 11.00 -8.14
C VAL A 103 -15.13 10.01 -7.03
N GLY A 104 -13.84 9.94 -6.68
CA GLY A 104 -13.27 9.02 -5.72
C GLY A 104 -13.97 9.11 -4.36
N GLY A 105 -14.40 7.95 -3.89
CA GLY A 105 -15.12 7.83 -2.65
C GLY A 105 -14.25 7.72 -1.40
N ALA A 106 -14.82 8.08 -0.25
CA ALA A 106 -14.15 8.01 1.05
C ALA A 106 -13.84 6.55 1.45
N TRP A 107 -12.62 6.30 1.94
CA TRP A 107 -12.33 5.00 2.53
C TRP A 107 -12.80 5.04 3.98
N THR A 108 -13.87 4.31 4.31
CA THR A 108 -14.42 4.32 5.67
C THR A 108 -13.38 3.89 6.69
N TRP A 109 -13.48 4.44 7.89
CA TRP A 109 -12.66 4.03 9.02
C TRP A 109 -12.81 2.53 9.25
N HIS A 110 -11.68 1.81 9.21
CA HIS A 110 -11.64 0.37 9.42
C HIS A 110 -10.27 -0.05 9.96
N GLN A 111 -10.18 -1.28 10.45
CA GLN A 111 -8.94 -1.95 10.77
C GLN A 111 -8.76 -3.13 9.82
N ASP A 112 -7.60 -3.21 9.17
CA ASP A 112 -7.30 -4.29 8.23
C ASP A 112 -7.29 -5.67 8.90
N TYR A 113 -6.66 -5.80 10.08
CA TYR A 113 -6.52 -7.08 10.78
C TYR A 113 -7.86 -7.74 11.13
N GLY A 114 -8.91 -6.96 11.40
CA GLY A 114 -10.25 -7.50 11.69
C GLY A 114 -10.76 -8.41 10.57
N TYR A 115 -10.45 -8.08 9.31
CA TYR A 115 -10.77 -8.94 8.16
C TYR A 115 -9.81 -10.11 8.03
N TRP A 116 -8.53 -9.92 8.37
CA TRP A 116 -7.49 -10.93 8.14
C TRP A 116 -7.48 -12.03 9.19
N TYR A 117 -8.03 -11.78 10.37
CA TYR A 117 -8.28 -12.82 11.37
C TYR A 117 -9.16 -13.94 10.79
N GLU A 118 -10.21 -13.57 10.06
CA GLU A 118 -11.09 -14.51 9.32
C GLU A 118 -10.36 -15.24 8.17
N ASN A 119 -9.19 -14.73 7.75
CA ASN A 119 -8.31 -15.36 6.76
C ASN A 119 -7.23 -16.25 7.41
N ASN A 120 -7.41 -16.65 8.67
CA ASN A 120 -6.48 -17.46 9.46
C ASN A 120 -5.16 -16.76 9.82
N VAL A 121 -5.14 -15.42 9.84
CA VAL A 121 -4.03 -14.66 10.42
C VAL A 121 -4.26 -14.54 11.93
N LEU A 122 -3.63 -15.43 12.70
CA LEU A 122 -3.90 -15.59 14.14
C LEU A 122 -3.40 -14.44 15.02
N TYR A 123 -2.40 -13.71 14.55
CA TYR A 123 -1.80 -12.58 15.25
C TYR A 123 -1.60 -11.41 14.29
N PRO A 124 -1.78 -10.16 14.73
CA PRO A 124 -1.56 -8.98 13.90
C PRO A 124 -0.06 -8.66 13.69
N LEU A 125 0.78 -9.70 13.56
CA LEU A 125 2.22 -9.56 13.31
C LEU A 125 2.45 -9.28 11.81
N MET A 126 2.07 -8.09 11.40
CA MET A 126 2.18 -7.63 10.03
C MET A 126 2.08 -6.11 9.98
N SER A 127 2.51 -5.54 8.86
CA SER A 127 2.42 -4.11 8.63
C SER A 127 2.13 -3.83 7.16
N SER A 128 1.51 -2.69 6.91
CA SER A 128 1.15 -2.23 5.58
C SER A 128 2.10 -1.12 5.15
N MET A 129 2.80 -1.29 4.02
CA MET A 129 3.55 -0.21 3.38
C MET A 129 2.67 0.45 2.31
N SER A 130 2.31 1.71 2.53
CA SER A 130 1.63 2.53 1.51
C SER A 130 2.67 3.35 0.75
N ILE A 131 2.67 3.23 -0.57
CA ILE A 131 3.53 3.98 -1.48
C ILE A 131 2.68 5.02 -2.18
N ALA A 132 2.97 6.29 -1.96
CA ALA A 132 2.32 7.39 -2.64
C ALA A 132 2.80 7.43 -4.10
N VAL A 133 1.96 6.94 -5.02
CA VAL A 133 2.21 6.96 -6.47
C VAL A 133 1.99 8.37 -7.04
N ASP A 134 1.05 9.11 -6.45
CA ASP A 134 0.77 10.52 -6.69
C ASP A 134 0.97 11.32 -5.39
N PRO A 135 1.10 12.66 -5.45
CA PRO A 135 1.13 13.50 -4.26
C PRO A 135 -0.10 13.27 -3.37
N ALA A 136 0.09 12.77 -2.14
CA ALA A 136 -0.99 12.58 -1.16
C ALA A 136 -1.15 13.86 -0.32
N THR A 137 -2.14 14.68 -0.62
CA THR A 137 -2.42 15.96 0.04
C THR A 137 -3.77 15.93 0.76
N ARG A 138 -4.02 16.90 1.64
CA ARG A 138 -5.34 17.04 2.28
C ARG A 138 -6.46 17.31 1.29
N GLU A 139 -6.15 17.83 0.10
CA GLU A 139 -7.14 18.22 -0.90
C GLU A 139 -7.62 17.02 -1.75
N ASN A 140 -6.82 15.95 -1.86
CA ASN A 140 -7.14 14.80 -2.71
C ASN A 140 -7.48 13.51 -1.94
N GLY A 141 -7.78 13.63 -0.64
CA GLY A 141 -8.55 12.63 0.12
C GLY A 141 -7.72 11.68 0.96
#